data_AF-A0A7C5CS42-F1
#
_entry.id   AF-A0A7C5CS42-F1
#
_cell.length_a   1.000
_cell.length_b   1.000
_cell.length_c   1.000
_cell.angle_alpha   90.00
_cell.angle_beta   90.00
_cell.angle_gamma   90.00
#
_symmetry.space_group_name_H-M   'P 1'
#
loop_
_entity.id
_entity.type
_entity.pdbx_description
1 polymer ?
#
loop_
_entity_poly.entity_id
_entity_poly.type
_entity_poly.pdbx_seq_one_letter_code
_entity_poly.pdbx_strand_id
1 'polypeptide(L)'
;KGVGLCLYHMPSFTTPVVVTAEFVYIRFHGSGTLYGGRYEKEFLKRWATTIKGFLKDGLTVYVYFNNDAMGNAVINAKELEEFF
;
A
#
# COMPACT_ATOMS: atom_id res chain seq x y z
N LYS A 1 9.09 -20.67 -6.22
CA LYS A 1 9.23 -19.19 -6.14
C LYS A 1 8.20 -18.60 -7.10
N GLY A 2 7.39 -17.62 -6.68
CA GLY A 2 6.27 -17.11 -7.50
C GLY A 2 5.01 -16.73 -6.72
N VAL A 3 4.99 -16.97 -5.40
CA VAL A 3 3.89 -16.54 -4.52
C VAL A 3 4.35 -15.30 -3.75
N GLY A 4 3.73 -14.17 -4.02
CA GLY A 4 3.97 -12.92 -3.30
C GLY A 4 3.12 -12.86 -2.03
N LEU A 5 3.76 -12.65 -0.88
CA LEU A 5 3.07 -12.31 0.35
C LEU A 5 2.35 -10.96 0.16
N CYS A 6 1.06 -10.94 0.46
CA CYS A 6 0.29 -9.70 0.43
C CYS A 6 0.67 -8.81 1.60
N LEU A 7 1.36 -7.71 1.32
CA LEU A 7 1.63 -6.68 2.31
C LEU A 7 0.35 -5.85 2.50
N TYR A 8 -0.44 -6.13 3.54
CA TYR A 8 -1.63 -5.35 3.84
C TYR A 8 -1.53 -4.44 5.07
N HIS A 9 -2.33 -3.38 5.05
CA HIS A 9 -2.65 -2.55 6.22
C HIS A 9 -4.17 -2.45 6.38
N MET A 10 -4.64 -2.59 7.62
CA MET A 10 -6.03 -2.39 8.02
C MET A 10 -6.09 -2.04 9.52
N PRO A 11 -7.23 -1.58 10.05
CA PRO A 11 -7.36 -1.37 11.49
C PRO A 11 -7.00 -2.63 12.28
N SER A 12 -6.24 -2.45 13.36
CA SER A 12 -5.78 -3.52 14.27
C SER A 12 -4.80 -4.55 13.71
N PHE A 13 -4.46 -4.52 12.41
CA PHE A 13 -3.56 -5.49 11.80
C PHE A 13 -2.64 -4.88 10.75
N THR A 14 -1.35 -5.17 10.88
CA THR A 14 -0.34 -4.89 9.86
C THR A 14 0.42 -6.15 9.51
N THR A 15 0.71 -6.31 8.23
CA THR A 15 1.63 -7.34 7.75
C THR A 15 3.08 -7.05 8.20
N PRO A 16 3.91 -8.07 8.44
CA PRO A 16 5.35 -7.86 8.36
C PRO A 16 5.75 -7.51 6.93
N VAL A 17 6.77 -6.65 6.78
CA VAL A 17 7.29 -6.24 5.47
C VAL A 17 8.31 -7.27 5.00
N VAL A 18 7.82 -8.33 4.33
CA VAL A 18 8.65 -9.45 3.85
C VAL A 18 8.37 -9.68 2.37
N VAL A 19 9.42 -9.69 1.55
CA VAL A 19 9.34 -9.97 0.11
C VAL A 19 9.59 -11.46 -0.13
N THR A 20 8.65 -12.14 -0.80
CA THR A 20 8.72 -13.59 -1.06
C THR A 20 8.72 -13.96 -2.55
N ALA A 21 8.70 -12.95 -3.44
CA ALA A 21 8.67 -13.11 -4.89
C ALA A 21 9.49 -12.00 -5.58
N GLU A 22 9.63 -12.08 -6.90
CA GLU A 22 10.26 -11.05 -7.74
C GLU A 22 9.37 -9.80 -7.93
N PHE A 23 8.25 -9.75 -7.21
CA PHE A 23 7.34 -8.63 -7.13
C PHE A 23 6.85 -8.44 -5.69
N VAL A 24 6.37 -7.24 -5.41
CA VAL A 24 5.72 -6.88 -4.14
C VAL A 24 4.26 -6.55 -4.42
N TYR A 25 3.36 -7.07 -3.59
CA TYR A 25 1.93 -6.82 -3.68
C TYR A 25 1.43 -6.17 -2.39
N ILE A 26 0.88 -4.95 -2.49
CA ILE A 26 0.46 -4.13 -1.35
C ILE A 26 -1.04 -3.86 -1.42
N ARG A 27 -1.76 -4.04 -0.30
CA ARG A 27 -3.21 -3.75 -0.19
C ARG A 27 -3.56 -2.89 1.02
N PHE A 28 -4.18 -1.75 0.75
CA PHE A 28 -4.61 -0.80 1.77
C PHE A 28 -6.12 -0.89 1.99
N HIS A 29 -6.56 -1.31 3.18
CA HIS A 29 -7.99 -1.51 3.47
C HIS A 29 -8.62 -0.39 4.32
N GLY A 30 -7.94 0.73 4.50
CA GLY A 30 -8.44 1.91 5.22
C GLY A 30 -7.77 2.17 6.56
N SER A 31 -7.70 3.45 6.94
CA SER A 31 -7.18 3.93 8.22
C SER A 31 -8.31 4.16 9.23
N GLY A 32 -8.25 3.51 10.40
CA GLY A 32 -9.29 3.63 11.45
C GLY A 32 -10.60 2.90 11.12
N THR A 33 -11.12 3.05 9.90
CA THR A 33 -12.33 2.39 9.42
C THR A 33 -12.01 1.41 8.30
N LEU A 34 -12.37 0.14 8.49
CA LEU A 34 -12.19 -0.90 7.48
C LEU A 34 -13.03 -0.58 6.23
N TYR A 35 -12.40 -0.64 5.07
CA TYR A 35 -12.89 -0.33 3.72
C TYR A 35 -13.39 1.10 3.49
N GLY A 36 -13.20 2.02 4.44
CA GLY A 36 -13.67 3.39 4.27
C GLY A 36 -12.77 4.48 4.83
N GLY A 37 -11.80 4.13 5.67
CA GLY A 37 -10.87 5.09 6.25
C GLY A 37 -9.96 5.70 5.19
N ARG A 38 -9.96 7.02 5.06
CA ARG A 38 -9.00 7.73 4.21
C ARG A 38 -7.63 7.74 4.86
N TYR A 39 -6.57 7.48 4.08
CA TYR A 39 -5.21 7.63 4.55
C TYR A 39 -4.76 9.09 4.46
N GLU A 40 -4.02 9.55 5.47
CA GLU A 40 -3.36 10.85 5.47
C GLU A 40 -2.14 10.86 4.55
N LYS A 41 -1.80 12.04 3.99
CA LYS A 41 -0.65 12.18 3.09
C LYS A 41 0.66 11.75 3.73
N GLU A 42 0.84 11.98 5.02
CA GLU A 42 2.01 11.57 5.81
C GLU A 42 2.15 10.05 5.87
N PHE A 43 1.03 9.33 6.02
CA PHE A 43 1.02 7.87 5.97
C PHE A 43 1.42 7.36 4.58
N LEU A 44 0.83 7.95 3.52
CA LEU A 44 1.15 7.61 2.14
C LEU A 44 2.62 7.90 1.81
N LYS A 45 3.17 9.02 2.29
CA LYS A 45 4.58 9.38 2.12
C LYS A 45 5.53 8.35 2.72
N ARG A 46 5.23 7.84 3.93
CA ARG A 46 6.02 6.75 4.55
C ARG A 46 6.01 5.50 3.68
N TRP A 47 4.85 5.11 3.16
CA TRP A 47 4.75 3.97 2.25
C TRP A 47 5.45 4.22 0.91
N ALA A 48 5.39 5.43 0.36
CA ALA A 48 6.14 5.79 -0.84
C ALA A 48 7.64 5.60 -0.64
N THR A 49 8.19 5.96 0.54
CA THR A 49 9.59 5.68 0.89
C THR A 49 9.89 4.17 0.89
N THR A 50 9.02 3.35 1.50
CA THR A 50 9.18 1.89 1.47
C THR A 50 9.13 1.32 0.05
N ILE A 51 8.16 1.78 -0.76
CA ILE A 51 8.00 1.34 -2.16
C ILE A 51 9.23 1.72 -2.99
N LYS A 52 9.76 2.94 -2.83
CA LYS A 52 11.01 3.37 -3.49
C LYS A 52 12.19 2.46 -3.14
N GLY A 53 12.24 1.92 -1.93
CA GLY A 53 13.20 0.88 -1.55
C GLY A 53 13.08 -0.36 -2.42
N PHE A 54 11.87 -0.93 -2.53
CA PHE A 54 11.63 -2.10 -3.38
C PHE A 54 11.95 -1.86 -4.86
N LEU A 55 11.59 -0.69 -5.38
CA LEU A 55 11.89 -0.31 -6.77
C LEU A 55 13.41 -0.21 -6.99
N LYS A 56 14.15 0.35 -6.02
CA LYS A 56 15.62 0.42 -6.07
C LYS A 56 16.26 -0.97 -6.06
N ASP A 57 15.62 -1.94 -5.39
CA ASP A 57 16.05 -3.34 -5.37
C ASP A 57 15.66 -4.11 -6.65
N GLY A 58 15.07 -3.43 -7.65
CA GLY A 58 14.72 -4.01 -8.95
C GLY A 58 13.40 -4.79 -8.95
N LEU A 59 12.59 -4.69 -7.89
CA LEU A 59 11.31 -5.38 -7.78
C LEU A 59 10.20 -4.61 -8.49
N THR A 60 9.26 -5.34 -9.08
CA THR A 60 7.99 -4.73 -9.53
C THR A 60 7.03 -4.60 -8.35
N VAL A 61 6.43 -3.43 -8.16
CA VAL A 61 5.52 -3.17 -7.03
C VAL A 61 4.12 -2.90 -7.54
N TYR A 62 3.16 -3.68 -7.06
CA TYR A 62 1.74 -3.50 -7.31
C TYR A 62 1.06 -3.00 -6.03
N VAL A 63 0.36 -1.87 -6.13
CA VAL A 63 -0.32 -1.24 -5.00
C VAL A 63 -1.80 -1.11 -5.31
N TYR A 64 -2.65 -1.58 -4.40
CA TYR A 64 -4.09 -1.49 -4.50
C TYR A 64 -4.69 -0.85 -3.24
N PHE A 65 -5.55 0.14 -3.45
CA PHE A 65 -6.41 0.69 -2.42
C PHE A 65 -7.77 0.00 -2.46
N ASN A 66 -8.25 -0.43 -1.31
CA ASN A 66 -9.52 -1.14 -1.10
C ASN A 66 -10.35 -0.44 -0.01
N ASN A 67 -10.12 0.86 0.17
CA ASN A 67 -10.87 1.74 1.06
C ASN A 67 -11.86 2.59 0.24
N ASP A 68 -12.72 1.92 -0.53
CA ASP A 68 -13.54 2.54 -1.58
C ASP A 68 -14.69 3.42 -1.07
N ALA A 69 -15.08 3.32 0.21
CA ALA A 69 -16.14 4.16 0.73
C ALA A 69 -15.79 5.65 0.51
N MET A 70 -16.79 6.43 0.08
CA MET A 70 -16.64 7.85 -0.28
C MET A 70 -15.63 8.14 -1.41
N GLY A 71 -15.21 7.11 -2.17
CA GLY A 71 -14.20 7.27 -3.23
C GLY A 71 -12.77 7.43 -2.72
N ASN A 72 -12.52 7.12 -1.44
CA ASN A 72 -11.22 7.33 -0.81
C ASN A 72 -10.09 6.54 -1.48
N ALA A 73 -10.37 5.34 -2.02
CA ALA A 73 -9.37 4.54 -2.72
C ALA A 73 -8.75 5.27 -3.93
N VAL A 74 -9.57 5.89 -4.78
CA VAL A 74 -9.09 6.63 -5.96
C VAL A 74 -8.32 7.88 -5.54
N ILE A 75 -8.80 8.58 -4.50
CA ILE A 75 -8.14 9.77 -3.98
C ILE A 75 -6.76 9.41 -3.42
N ASN A 76 -6.68 8.40 -2.57
CA ASN A 76 -5.42 7.98 -1.97
C ASN A 76 -4.45 7.38 -3.01
N ALA A 77 -4.94 6.73 -4.07
CA ALA A 77 -4.10 6.27 -5.17
C ALA A 77 -3.42 7.44 -5.89
N LYS A 78 -4.17 8.51 -6.21
CA LYS A 78 -3.61 9.73 -6.82
C LYS A 78 -2.64 10.45 -5.88
N GLU A 79 -2.98 10.56 -4.61
CA GLU A 79 -2.08 11.18 -3.61
C GLU A 79 -0.79 10.38 -3.42
N LEU A 80 -0.83 9.05 -3.55
CA LEU A 80 0.38 8.23 -3.50
C LEU A 80 1.26 8.45 -4.74
N GLU A 81 0.65 8.58 -5.92
CA GLU A 81 1.32 8.85 -7.19
C GLU A 81 2.11 10.18 -7.16
N GLU A 82 1.60 11.21 -6.49
CA GLU A 82 2.30 12.50 -6.30
C GLU A 82 3.69 12.37 -5.62
N PHE A 83 4.00 11.24 -4.98
CA PHE A 83 5.28 11.02 -4.32
C PHE A 83 6.32 10.30 -5.20
N PHE A 84 6.00 9.91 -6.43
CA PHE A 84 6.93 9.24 -7.35
C PHE A 84 7.45 10.20 -8.42
#